data_AF-A0A2N5C940-F1
#
_entry.id   AF-A0A2N5C940-F1
#
_cell.length_a   1.000
_cell.length_b   1.000
_cell.length_c   1.000
_cell.angle_alpha   90.00
_cell.angle_beta   90.00
_cell.angle_gamma   90.00
#
_symmetry.space_group_name_H-M   'P 1'
#
loop_
_entity.id
_entity.type
_entity.pdbx_description
1 polymer ?
#
loop_
_entity_poly.entity_id
_entity_poly.type
_entity_poly.pdbx_seq_one_letter_code
_entity_poly.pdbx_strand_id
1 'polypeptide(L)'
;MASPYQGAHVDQWAQITRNIVEQHPLTRDLILDAALLSWSRLWNTWVGDANIGFPLADIDPPATVIGYMFEKLFAKELAVRLPGAWRGGVGSEKDLHCLTDEMMSVEMKASGQLGYKIYGNRSYGQVLENADAAKKDKSGFYITVNFYGRTLTLLRFGWIDSTDWQAQKSPTGQMAGLSPQVYQHKLLQIGGPYILKGPVQLVDGVGAKAAEELSAGGVNTIDDLIRATNLPLKYQKHQVVARQQYQGLY
;
A
#
# COMPACT_ATOMS: atom_id res chain seq x y z
N MET A 1 10.70 15.57 -11.89
CA MET A 1 10.85 14.42 -12.80
C MET A 1 9.78 14.51 -13.88
N ALA A 2 10.16 14.31 -15.14
CA ALA A 2 9.19 14.23 -16.23
C ALA A 2 8.32 12.96 -16.09
N SER A 3 7.04 13.06 -16.42
CA SER A 3 6.14 11.91 -16.38
C SER A 3 6.52 10.90 -17.47
N PRO A 4 6.69 9.60 -17.14
CA PRO A 4 6.93 8.57 -18.15
C PRO A 4 5.69 8.33 -19.04
N TYR A 5 4.53 8.87 -18.66
CA TYR A 5 3.27 8.74 -19.40
C TYR A 5 2.96 9.97 -20.27
N GLN A 6 3.86 10.95 -20.34
CA GLN A 6 3.64 12.17 -21.10
C GLN A 6 3.38 11.86 -22.58
N GLY A 7 2.21 12.26 -23.08
CA GLY A 7 1.78 12.03 -24.46
C GLY A 7 1.30 10.60 -24.76
N ALA A 8 1.34 9.68 -23.78
CA ALA A 8 0.87 8.31 -23.94
C ALA A 8 -0.64 8.20 -23.67
N HIS A 9 -1.33 7.40 -24.48
CA HIS A 9 -2.74 7.08 -24.25
C HIS A 9 -2.88 6.07 -23.10
N VAL A 10 -4.04 6.04 -22.43
CA VAL A 10 -4.25 5.27 -21.17
C VAL A 10 -4.01 3.77 -21.35
N ASP A 11 -4.34 3.22 -22.53
CA ASP A 11 -4.11 1.81 -22.87
C ASP A 11 -2.62 1.43 -22.92
N GLN A 12 -1.74 2.39 -23.13
CA GLN A 12 -0.28 2.19 -23.14
C GLN A 12 0.33 2.25 -21.74
N TRP A 13 -0.35 2.85 -20.76
CA TRP A 13 0.21 3.11 -19.43
C TRP A 13 0.67 1.83 -18.74
N ALA A 14 -0.11 0.75 -18.83
CA ALA A 14 0.26 -0.51 -18.19
C ALA A 14 1.59 -1.08 -18.69
N GLN A 15 1.90 -0.93 -19.99
CA GLN A 15 3.18 -1.38 -20.53
C GLN A 15 4.33 -0.46 -20.10
N ILE A 16 4.10 0.86 -20.10
CA ILE A 16 5.08 1.84 -19.62
C ILE A 16 5.43 1.54 -18.16
N THR A 17 4.44 1.30 -17.30
CA THR A 17 4.64 0.97 -15.88
C THR A 17 5.48 -0.28 -15.70
N ARG A 18 5.22 -1.34 -16.47
CA ARG A 18 6.04 -2.57 -16.42
C ARG A 18 7.50 -2.27 -16.76
N ASN A 19 7.74 -1.55 -17.85
CA ASN A 19 9.10 -1.22 -18.28
C ASN A 19 9.88 -0.41 -17.22
N ILE A 20 9.27 0.63 -16.65
CA ILE A 20 9.95 1.47 -15.66
C ILE A 20 10.14 0.75 -14.32
N VAL A 21 9.22 -0.13 -13.93
CA VAL A 21 9.36 -0.95 -12.71
C VAL A 21 10.44 -2.02 -12.88
N GLU A 22 10.54 -2.65 -14.05
CA GLU A 22 11.58 -3.64 -14.36
C GLU A 22 12.99 -3.03 -14.38
N GLN A 23 13.12 -1.75 -14.76
CA GLN A 23 14.38 -1.02 -14.74
C GLN A 23 14.75 -0.48 -13.36
N HIS A 24 13.82 -0.52 -12.40
CA HIS A 24 14.04 0.03 -11.07
C HIS A 24 14.94 -0.90 -10.23
N PRO A 25 15.90 -0.37 -9.46
CA PRO A 25 16.80 -1.18 -8.62
C PRO A 25 16.10 -1.96 -7.50
N LEU A 26 14.95 -1.50 -7.02
CA LEU A 26 14.12 -2.28 -6.08
C LEU A 26 13.22 -3.23 -6.86
N THR A 27 13.56 -4.52 -6.82
CA THR A 27 12.78 -5.58 -7.45
C THR A 27 11.50 -5.89 -6.67
N ARG A 28 10.53 -6.52 -7.35
CA ARG A 28 9.29 -7.01 -6.72
C ARG A 28 9.56 -7.84 -5.47
N ASP A 29 10.47 -8.82 -5.56
CA ASP A 29 10.74 -9.76 -4.47
C ASP A 29 11.43 -9.06 -3.30
N LEU A 30 12.38 -8.16 -3.58
CA LEU A 30 13.00 -7.36 -2.53
C LEU A 30 11.97 -6.50 -1.78
N ILE A 31 11.05 -5.84 -2.51
CA ILE A 31 9.99 -5.04 -1.90
C ILE A 31 9.07 -5.91 -1.05
N LEU A 32 8.65 -7.07 -1.57
CA LEU A 32 7.80 -8.00 -0.84
C LEU A 32 8.45 -8.47 0.46
N ASP A 33 9.68 -8.96 0.38
CA ASP A 33 10.40 -9.51 1.53
C ASP A 33 10.69 -8.44 2.59
N ALA A 34 11.10 -7.24 2.16
CA ALA A 34 11.33 -6.11 3.07
C ALA A 34 10.01 -5.65 3.73
N ALA A 35 8.90 -5.67 2.98
CA ALA A 35 7.58 -5.33 3.53
C ALA A 35 7.13 -6.35 4.57
N LEU A 36 7.16 -7.65 4.25
CA LEU A 36 6.69 -8.68 5.17
C LEU A 36 7.52 -8.72 6.46
N LEU A 37 8.84 -8.59 6.34
CA LEU A 37 9.73 -8.57 7.50
C LEU A 37 9.53 -7.30 8.35
N SER A 38 9.43 -6.13 7.72
CA SER A 38 9.16 -4.86 8.41
C SER A 38 7.80 -4.87 9.10
N TRP A 39 6.78 -5.44 8.46
CA TRP A 39 5.43 -5.58 9.02
C TRP A 39 5.43 -6.50 10.23
N SER A 40 6.13 -7.63 10.15
CA SER A 40 6.29 -8.55 11.28
C SER A 40 7.00 -7.87 12.46
N ARG A 41 8.10 -7.14 12.19
CA ARG A 41 8.83 -6.40 13.24
C ARG A 41 7.99 -5.31 13.89
N LEU A 42 7.19 -4.59 13.11
CA LEU A 42 6.27 -3.58 13.64
C LEU A 42 5.36 -4.20 14.71
N TRP A 43 4.71 -5.31 14.41
CA TRP A 43 3.77 -5.94 15.35
C TRP A 43 4.46 -6.72 16.49
N ASN A 44 5.75 -7.00 16.37
CA ASN A 44 6.60 -7.53 17.43
C ASN A 44 7.31 -6.44 18.25
N THR A 45 7.01 -5.16 17.99
CA THR A 45 7.66 -4.03 18.70
C THR A 45 7.14 -3.90 20.13
N TRP A 46 8.06 -3.70 21.07
CA TRP A 46 7.78 -3.30 22.46
C TRP A 46 8.06 -1.81 22.65
N VAL A 47 7.15 -1.10 23.31
CA VAL A 47 7.28 0.33 23.62
C VAL A 47 7.58 0.48 25.10
N GLY A 48 8.59 1.27 25.45
CA GLY A 48 9.06 1.45 26.82
C GLY A 48 10.17 0.46 27.18
N ASP A 49 10.38 0.26 28.48
CA ASP A 49 11.40 -0.65 29.00
C ASP A 49 10.78 -1.89 29.68
N ALA A 50 11.61 -2.67 30.38
CA ALA A 50 11.19 -3.91 31.04
C ALA A 50 10.29 -3.67 32.28
N ASN A 51 10.37 -2.50 32.91
CA ASN A 51 9.59 -2.14 34.09
C ASN A 51 8.29 -1.45 33.72
N ILE A 52 8.35 -0.57 32.71
CA ILE A 52 7.20 0.22 32.22
C ILE A 52 7.21 0.17 30.69
N GLY A 53 6.52 -0.83 30.15
CA GLY A 53 6.35 -0.97 28.71
C GLY A 53 5.21 -1.91 28.34
N PHE A 54 4.90 -1.95 27.05
CA PHE A 54 3.83 -2.77 26.49
C PHE A 54 4.13 -3.11 25.01
N PRO A 55 3.60 -4.23 24.49
CA PRO A 55 3.59 -4.50 23.05
C PRO A 55 2.85 -3.39 22.30
N LEU A 56 3.39 -2.91 21.18
CA LEU A 56 2.72 -1.93 20.32
C LEU A 56 1.31 -2.39 19.92
N ALA A 57 1.15 -3.70 19.76
CA ALA A 57 -0.09 -4.38 19.49
C ALA A 57 -1.23 -4.03 20.49
N ASP A 58 -0.90 -3.75 21.75
CA ASP A 58 -1.88 -3.64 22.84
C ASP A 58 -2.54 -2.25 22.92
N ILE A 59 -2.00 -1.25 22.21
CA ILE A 59 -2.50 0.13 22.25
C ILE A 59 -3.27 0.57 21.00
N ASP A 60 -3.54 -0.36 20.07
CA ASP A 60 -4.27 -0.13 18.80
C ASP A 60 -3.95 1.24 18.16
N PRO A 61 -2.69 1.46 17.76
CA PRO A 61 -2.23 2.78 17.35
C PRO A 61 -2.97 3.25 16.09
N PRO A 62 -3.18 4.58 15.94
CA PRO A 62 -3.79 5.13 14.74
C PRO A 62 -3.06 4.69 13.47
N ALA A 63 -3.81 4.53 12.37
CA ALA A 63 -3.24 4.07 11.09
C ALA A 63 -2.06 4.92 10.59
N THR A 64 -2.03 6.22 10.92
CA THR A 64 -0.93 7.12 10.60
C THR A 64 0.36 6.76 11.35
N VAL A 65 0.26 6.35 12.61
CA VAL A 65 1.39 5.88 13.42
C VAL A 65 1.91 4.55 12.88
N ILE A 66 1.00 3.61 12.55
CA ILE A 66 1.38 2.33 11.92
C ILE A 66 2.12 2.59 10.60
N GLY A 67 1.56 3.44 9.73
CA GLY A 67 2.16 3.78 8.44
C GLY A 67 3.56 4.39 8.60
N TYR A 68 3.72 5.34 9.52
CA TYR A 68 5.00 5.98 9.80
C TYR A 68 6.05 4.98 10.33
N MET A 69 5.68 4.16 11.33
CA MET A 69 6.58 3.15 11.88
C MET A 69 6.99 2.12 10.83
N PHE A 70 6.03 1.68 9.99
CA PHE A 70 6.30 0.75 8.91
C PHE A 70 7.28 1.34 7.90
N GLU A 71 7.08 2.58 7.46
CA GLU A 71 8.00 3.29 6.57
C GLU A 71 9.42 3.33 7.15
N LYS A 72 9.58 3.68 8.44
CA LYS A 72 10.91 3.75 9.07
C LYS A 72 11.58 2.38 9.16
N LEU A 73 10.84 1.33 9.51
CA LEU A 73 11.37 -0.03 9.52
C LEU A 73 11.75 -0.50 8.12
N PHE A 74 10.91 -0.22 7.11
CA PHE A 74 11.17 -0.57 5.72
C PHE A 74 12.42 0.12 5.18
N ALA A 75 12.54 1.44 5.40
CA ALA A 75 13.71 2.21 5.00
C ALA A 75 14.99 1.68 5.67
N LYS A 76 14.92 1.33 6.96
CA LYS A 76 16.06 0.75 7.68
C LYS A 76 16.41 -0.64 7.14
N GLU A 77 15.41 -1.46 6.82
CA GLU A 77 15.61 -2.78 6.22
C GLU A 77 16.33 -2.67 4.87
N LEU A 78 15.90 -1.76 4.00
CA LEU A 78 16.60 -1.51 2.73
C LEU A 78 18.03 -1.03 2.95
N ALA A 79 18.28 -0.11 3.89
CA ALA A 79 19.61 0.39 4.18
C ALA A 79 20.58 -0.71 4.67
N VAL A 80 20.06 -1.72 5.37
CA VAL A 80 20.85 -2.89 5.81
C VAL A 80 21.11 -3.83 4.65
N ARG A 81 20.11 -4.12 3.81
CA ARG A 81 20.25 -5.05 2.67
C ARG A 81 21.09 -4.47 1.53
N LEU A 82 21.01 -3.17 1.31
CA LEU A 82 21.65 -2.45 0.20
C LEU A 82 22.51 -1.29 0.76
N PRO A 83 23.59 -1.61 1.51
CA PRO A 83 24.40 -0.61 2.18
C PRO A 83 25.04 0.34 1.17
N GLY A 84 24.97 1.64 1.44
CA GLY A 84 25.51 2.69 0.57
C GLY A 84 24.66 3.01 -0.67
N ALA A 85 23.62 2.23 -0.97
CA ALA A 85 22.70 2.51 -2.08
C ALA A 85 21.36 3.10 -1.62
N TRP A 86 20.90 2.76 -0.40
CA TRP A 86 19.60 3.20 0.11
C TRP A 86 19.65 3.66 1.57
N ARG A 87 18.81 4.66 1.88
CA ARG A 87 18.52 5.09 3.26
C ARG A 87 17.12 5.65 3.37
N GLY A 88 16.68 5.94 4.60
CA GLY A 88 15.51 6.78 4.83
C GLY A 88 15.77 8.21 4.38
N GLY A 89 14.75 8.84 3.81
CA GLY A 89 14.78 10.25 3.40
C GLY A 89 14.94 11.22 4.56
N VAL A 90 15.56 12.37 4.28
CA VAL A 90 15.78 13.49 5.20
C VAL A 90 15.24 14.77 4.56
N GLY A 91 14.58 15.61 5.36
CA GLY A 91 14.06 16.89 4.89
C GLY A 91 13.03 16.74 3.77
N SER A 92 13.36 17.21 2.57
CA SER A 92 12.48 17.19 1.39
C SER A 92 12.64 15.95 0.51
N GLU A 93 13.52 15.02 0.86
CA GLU A 93 13.72 13.78 0.10
C GLU A 93 12.50 12.86 0.18
N LYS A 94 12.39 11.93 -0.77
CA LYS A 94 11.40 10.85 -0.73
C LYS A 94 11.72 9.87 0.40
N ASP A 95 10.70 9.17 0.87
CA ASP A 95 10.75 8.37 2.09
C ASP A 95 11.84 7.29 2.05
N LEU A 96 12.03 6.67 0.87
CA LEU A 96 13.16 5.81 0.54
C LEU A 96 14.05 6.55 -0.45
N HIS A 97 15.24 6.95 0.00
CA HIS A 97 16.16 7.74 -0.80
C HIS A 97 17.25 6.85 -1.40
N CYS A 98 17.37 6.89 -2.72
CA CYS A 98 18.40 6.18 -3.47
C CYS A 98 19.64 7.08 -3.63
N LEU A 99 20.77 6.64 -3.08
CA LEU A 99 22.01 7.39 -3.02
C LEU A 99 22.79 7.36 -4.34
N THR A 100 22.52 6.36 -5.18
CA THR A 100 23.18 6.18 -6.48
C THR A 100 22.45 6.92 -7.61
N ASP A 101 21.15 7.14 -7.48
CA ASP A 101 20.33 7.90 -8.42
C ASP A 101 19.06 8.42 -7.73
N GLU A 102 19.00 9.72 -7.47
CA GLU A 102 17.87 10.34 -6.78
C GLU A 102 16.54 10.11 -7.51
N MET A 103 16.56 9.95 -8.85
CA MET A 103 15.37 9.70 -9.67
C MET A 103 14.70 8.35 -9.35
N MET A 104 15.46 7.42 -8.79
CA MET A 104 14.97 6.12 -8.34
C MET A 104 14.44 6.17 -6.90
N SER A 105 14.46 7.32 -6.23
CA SER A 105 13.90 7.43 -4.87
C SER A 105 12.39 7.19 -4.87
N VAL A 106 11.86 6.63 -3.78
CA VAL A 106 10.49 6.12 -3.69
C VAL A 106 9.75 6.76 -2.53
N GLU A 107 8.53 7.22 -2.78
CA GLU A 107 7.59 7.66 -1.75
C GLU A 107 6.77 6.47 -1.22
N MET A 108 6.46 6.43 0.07
CA MET A 108 5.58 5.43 0.66
C MET A 108 4.24 6.04 1.03
N LYS A 109 3.15 5.29 0.80
CA LYS A 109 1.80 5.68 1.22
C LYS A 109 1.07 4.50 1.83
N ALA A 110 0.70 4.63 3.09
CA ALA A 110 -0.02 3.60 3.83
C ALA A 110 -1.50 4.01 4.03
N SER A 111 -2.39 3.03 3.99
CA SER A 111 -3.82 3.21 4.27
C SER A 111 -4.34 2.06 5.12
N GLY A 112 -4.83 2.37 6.31
CA GLY A 112 -5.48 1.43 7.23
C GLY A 112 -6.99 1.30 7.02
N GLN A 113 -7.54 1.98 6.01
CA GLN A 113 -8.97 1.92 5.71
C GLN A 113 -9.31 0.60 5.01
N LEU A 114 -10.41 -0.03 5.41
CA LEU A 114 -10.92 -1.22 4.74
C LEU A 114 -11.13 -0.96 3.24
N GLY A 115 -10.59 -1.85 2.42
CA GLY A 115 -10.52 -1.72 0.97
C GLY A 115 -9.10 -1.44 0.48
N TYR A 116 -9.02 -1.02 -0.79
CA TYR A 116 -7.74 -0.99 -1.52
C TYR A 116 -7.31 0.42 -1.96
N LYS A 117 -8.03 1.45 -1.53
CA LYS A 117 -7.70 2.84 -1.88
C LYS A 117 -6.62 3.38 -0.97
N ILE A 118 -5.77 4.24 -1.53
CA ILE A 118 -4.82 5.08 -0.81
C ILE A 118 -5.18 6.55 -0.99
N TYR A 119 -4.75 7.36 -0.04
CA TYR A 119 -5.08 8.77 0.04
C TYR A 119 -3.81 9.58 0.27
N GLY A 120 -3.65 10.66 -0.50
CA GLY A 120 -2.62 11.65 -0.30
C GLY A 120 -3.11 12.78 0.61
N ASN A 121 -2.18 13.59 1.11
CA ASN A 121 -2.54 14.81 1.82
C ASN A 121 -3.28 15.77 0.87
N ARG A 122 -4.23 16.57 1.38
CA ARG A 122 -4.97 17.57 0.59
C ARG A 122 -4.08 18.43 -0.32
N SER A 123 -2.88 18.79 0.15
CA SER A 123 -1.92 19.60 -0.62
C SER A 123 -1.48 18.97 -1.94
N TYR A 124 -1.71 17.67 -2.14
CA TYR A 124 -1.37 16.94 -3.37
C TYR A 124 -2.27 17.34 -4.55
N GLY A 125 -3.55 17.66 -4.31
CA GLY A 125 -4.48 18.02 -5.38
C GLY A 125 -4.71 19.53 -5.56
N GLN A 126 -3.92 20.38 -4.90
CA GLN A 126 -3.99 21.83 -5.05
C GLN A 126 -2.97 22.30 -6.10
N VAL A 127 -3.46 22.85 -7.21
CA VAL A 127 -2.64 23.67 -8.13
C VAL A 127 -2.41 24.99 -7.42
N LEU A 128 -1.15 25.33 -7.12
CA LEU A 128 -0.80 26.59 -6.48
C LEU A 128 -0.31 27.57 -7.54
N GLU A 129 -0.79 28.81 -7.48
CA GLU A 129 -0.51 29.87 -8.45
C GLU A 129 0.96 30.34 -8.46
N ASN A 130 1.78 29.95 -7.49
CA ASN A 130 3.20 30.27 -7.41
C ASN A 130 4.06 29.00 -7.44
N ALA A 131 4.65 28.71 -8.61
CA ALA A 131 5.42 27.50 -8.89
C ALA A 131 6.88 27.53 -8.41
N ASP A 132 7.40 28.68 -7.96
CA ASP A 132 8.86 28.90 -7.82
C ASP A 132 9.44 28.75 -6.40
N ALA A 133 8.66 28.30 -5.42
CA ALA A 133 9.18 28.00 -4.08
C ALA A 133 9.26 26.49 -3.85
N ALA A 134 10.43 25.91 -4.15
CA ALA A 134 10.92 24.56 -3.80
C ALA A 134 9.93 23.68 -3.00
N LYS A 135 9.04 22.98 -3.72
CA LYS A 135 8.20 21.92 -3.15
C LYS A 135 8.75 20.56 -3.58
N LYS A 136 8.80 19.63 -2.62
CA LYS A 136 9.09 18.20 -2.85
C LYS A 136 8.32 17.74 -4.09
N ASP A 137 9.05 17.32 -5.11
CA ASP A 137 8.46 16.78 -6.32
C ASP A 137 7.62 15.55 -5.96
N LYS A 138 6.31 15.68 -6.18
CA LYS A 138 5.32 14.66 -5.82
C LYS A 138 5.18 13.60 -6.91
N SER A 139 5.71 13.87 -8.11
CA SER A 139 5.83 12.85 -9.15
C SER A 139 6.99 11.90 -8.81
N GLY A 140 6.84 10.62 -9.12
CA GLY A 140 7.93 9.65 -8.96
C GLY A 140 7.42 8.24 -8.64
N PHE A 141 8.34 7.39 -8.20
CA PHE A 141 8.00 6.04 -7.76
C PHE A 141 7.30 6.02 -6.40
N TYR A 142 6.33 5.12 -6.26
CA TYR A 142 5.55 4.91 -5.04
C TYR A 142 5.48 3.44 -4.67
N ILE A 143 5.71 3.14 -3.40
CA ILE A 143 5.23 1.90 -2.76
C ILE A 143 3.95 2.24 -1.98
N THR A 144 2.84 1.64 -2.39
CA THR A 144 1.55 1.80 -1.67
C THR A 144 1.25 0.57 -0.84
N VAL A 145 0.78 0.80 0.39
CA VAL A 145 0.53 -0.24 1.39
C VAL A 145 -0.90 -0.09 1.89
N ASN A 146 -1.72 -1.12 1.73
CA ASN A 146 -3.01 -1.23 2.40
C ASN A 146 -2.91 -2.26 3.52
N PHE A 147 -3.57 -1.97 4.63
CA PHE A 147 -3.70 -2.88 5.76
C PHE A 147 -5.06 -2.71 6.43
N TYR A 148 -5.45 -3.70 7.23
CA TYR A 148 -6.63 -3.62 8.07
C TYR A 148 -6.32 -4.27 9.42
N GLY A 149 -6.46 -3.49 10.50
CA GLY A 149 -5.94 -3.88 11.81
C GLY A 149 -4.44 -4.20 11.72
N ARG A 150 -4.08 -5.44 12.08
CA ARG A 150 -2.68 -5.92 12.05
C ARG A 150 -2.30 -6.64 10.76
N THR A 151 -3.21 -6.73 9.79
CA THR A 151 -3.03 -7.52 8.58
C THR A 151 -2.64 -6.63 7.42
N LEU A 152 -1.49 -6.91 6.81
CA LEU A 152 -1.12 -6.35 5.51
C LEU A 152 -2.03 -6.94 4.42
N THR A 153 -2.69 -6.11 3.63
CA THR A 153 -3.73 -6.58 2.67
C THR A 153 -3.36 -6.33 1.22
N LEU A 154 -2.53 -5.32 0.91
CA LEU A 154 -2.08 -5.08 -0.45
C LEU A 154 -0.79 -4.27 -0.50
N LEU A 155 0.11 -4.66 -1.39
CA LEU A 155 1.30 -3.91 -1.76
C LEU A 155 1.21 -3.59 -3.26
N ARG A 156 1.63 -2.38 -3.63
CA ARG A 156 1.82 -2.03 -5.03
C ARG A 156 3.07 -1.21 -5.22
N PHE A 157 3.64 -1.28 -6.41
CA PHE A 157 4.78 -0.48 -6.82
C PHE A 157 4.57 0.09 -8.22
N GLY A 158 4.97 1.33 -8.44
CA GLY A 158 4.82 2.00 -9.74
C GLY A 158 5.07 3.49 -9.65
N TRP A 159 4.59 4.24 -10.63
CA TRP A 159 4.80 5.69 -10.73
C TRP A 159 3.49 6.45 -10.60
N ILE A 160 3.46 7.50 -9.79
CA ILE A 160 2.32 8.41 -9.68
C ILE A 160 2.78 9.81 -10.02
N ASP A 161 2.06 10.48 -10.91
CA ASP A 161 2.29 11.88 -11.22
C ASP A 161 1.59 12.78 -10.20
N SER A 162 2.16 13.96 -9.92
CA SER A 162 1.53 14.96 -9.07
C SER A 162 0.09 15.30 -9.53
N THR A 163 -0.15 15.29 -10.84
CA THR A 163 -1.47 15.54 -11.47
C THR A 163 -2.46 14.39 -11.34
N ASP A 164 -2.03 13.19 -10.96
CA ASP A 164 -2.93 12.05 -10.74
C ASP A 164 -3.75 12.22 -9.45
N TRP A 165 -3.25 13.05 -8.52
CA TRP A 165 -3.89 13.32 -7.25
C TRP A 165 -5.04 14.30 -7.40
N GLN A 166 -6.25 13.82 -7.12
CA GLN A 166 -7.47 14.61 -7.22
C GLN A 166 -7.84 15.13 -5.83
N ALA A 167 -7.80 16.45 -5.64
CA ALA A 167 -8.33 17.07 -4.42
C ALA A 167 -9.83 16.78 -4.31
N GLN A 168 -10.29 16.51 -3.09
CA GLN A 168 -11.72 16.46 -2.82
C GLN A 168 -12.37 17.82 -3.08
N LYS A 169 -13.54 17.82 -3.73
CA LYS A 169 -14.33 19.03 -4.01
C LYS A 169 -14.88 19.71 -2.76
N SER A 170 -15.00 18.98 -1.63
CA SER A 170 -15.50 19.54 -0.37
C SER A 170 -14.42 20.36 0.35
N PRO A 171 -14.73 21.58 0.84
CA PRO A 171 -13.81 22.40 1.65
C PRO A 171 -13.30 21.72 2.93
N THR A 172 -14.01 20.71 3.44
CA THR A 172 -13.66 19.92 4.63
C THR A 172 -12.82 18.68 4.33
N GLY A 173 -12.63 18.35 3.05
CA GLY A 173 -11.88 17.16 2.62
C GLY A 173 -10.38 17.30 2.88
N GLN A 174 -9.82 16.46 3.76
CA GLN A 174 -8.39 16.48 4.10
C GLN A 174 -7.54 15.61 3.16
N MET A 175 -8.15 14.96 2.16
CA MET A 175 -7.50 13.90 1.38
C MET A 175 -7.57 14.17 -0.14
N ALA A 176 -6.53 13.73 -0.85
CA ALA A 176 -6.52 13.61 -2.30
C ALA A 176 -6.60 12.12 -2.70
N GLY A 177 -7.48 11.81 -3.65
CA GLY A 177 -7.66 10.45 -4.16
C GLY A 177 -6.96 10.22 -5.49
N LEU A 178 -6.96 8.98 -5.96
CA LEU A 178 -6.51 8.58 -7.28
C LEU A 178 -7.68 8.04 -8.10
N SER A 179 -7.63 8.21 -9.42
CA SER A 179 -8.61 7.63 -10.32
C SER A 179 -8.44 6.10 -10.43
N PRO A 180 -9.49 5.36 -10.83
CA PRO A 180 -9.38 3.92 -11.09
C PRO A 180 -8.27 3.55 -12.09
N GLN A 181 -8.05 4.38 -13.12
CA GLN A 181 -7.04 4.15 -14.15
C GLN A 181 -5.61 4.14 -13.59
N VAL A 182 -5.33 4.96 -12.56
CA VAL A 182 -4.01 4.97 -11.90
C VAL A 182 -3.77 3.64 -11.19
N TYR A 183 -4.76 3.16 -10.42
CA TYR A 183 -4.64 1.85 -9.77
C TYR A 183 -4.52 0.69 -10.76
N GLN A 184 -5.24 0.77 -11.88
CA GLN A 184 -5.28 -0.30 -12.87
C GLN A 184 -4.02 -0.36 -13.74
N HIS A 185 -3.43 0.80 -14.06
CA HIS A 185 -2.37 0.87 -15.08
C HIS A 185 -1.03 1.38 -14.56
N LYS A 186 -1.00 2.22 -13.53
CA LYS A 186 0.24 2.86 -13.04
C LYS A 186 0.82 2.22 -11.77
N LEU A 187 0.07 1.35 -11.09
CA LEU A 187 0.49 0.67 -9.87
C LEU A 187 0.39 -0.85 -10.04
N LEU A 188 1.54 -1.52 -10.11
CA LEU A 188 1.60 -2.98 -10.21
C LEU A 188 1.41 -3.59 -8.83
N GLN A 189 0.46 -4.51 -8.72
CA GLN A 189 0.26 -5.29 -7.51
C GLN A 189 1.45 -6.24 -7.28
N ILE A 190 1.97 -6.23 -6.05
CA ILE A 190 2.96 -7.20 -5.60
C ILE A 190 2.19 -8.33 -4.91
N GLY A 191 1.84 -9.36 -5.68
CA GLY A 191 1.06 -10.50 -5.18
C GLY A 191 1.86 -11.41 -4.24
N GLY A 192 1.17 -12.00 -3.26
CA GLY A 192 1.68 -13.05 -2.39
C GLY A 192 0.61 -13.61 -1.45
N PRO A 193 0.85 -14.76 -0.79
CA PRO A 193 -0.13 -15.42 0.09
C PRO A 193 -0.59 -14.56 1.27
N TYR A 194 0.19 -13.54 1.66
CA TYR A 194 -0.16 -12.62 2.75
C TYR A 194 -1.51 -11.93 2.51
N ILE A 195 -1.89 -11.68 1.25
CA ILE A 195 -3.15 -11.04 0.87
C ILE A 195 -4.34 -11.87 1.38
N LEU A 196 -4.22 -13.20 1.36
CA LEU A 196 -5.29 -14.10 1.75
C LEU A 196 -5.62 -14.04 3.25
N LYS A 197 -4.73 -13.47 4.06
CA LYS A 197 -5.00 -13.22 5.49
C LYS A 197 -5.88 -11.99 5.72
N GLY A 198 -6.13 -11.20 4.67
CA GLY A 198 -7.06 -10.08 4.71
C GLY A 198 -8.49 -10.52 5.06
N PRO A 199 -9.30 -9.61 5.64
CA PRO A 199 -10.67 -9.91 6.05
C PRO A 199 -11.57 -10.21 4.84
N VAL A 200 -12.59 -11.05 5.03
CA VAL A 200 -13.53 -11.45 3.96
C VAL A 200 -14.25 -10.28 3.30
N GLN A 201 -14.40 -9.13 3.97
CA GLN A 201 -14.97 -7.91 3.40
C GLN A 201 -14.20 -7.37 2.18
N LEU A 202 -12.97 -7.84 1.94
CA LEU A 202 -12.21 -7.49 0.74
C LEU A 202 -12.61 -8.29 -0.50
N VAL A 203 -13.44 -9.32 -0.33
CA VAL A 203 -14.00 -10.09 -1.46
C VAL A 203 -15.18 -9.34 -2.05
N ASP A 204 -15.20 -9.24 -3.38
CA ASP A 204 -16.25 -8.51 -4.07
C ASP A 204 -17.66 -9.08 -3.74
N GLY A 205 -18.56 -8.16 -3.38
CA GLY A 205 -19.93 -8.48 -2.98
C GLY A 205 -20.10 -8.93 -1.52
N VAL A 206 -19.03 -9.10 -0.73
CA VAL A 206 -19.13 -9.37 0.71
C VAL A 206 -19.36 -8.06 1.47
N GLY A 207 -20.63 -7.76 1.77
CA GLY A 207 -21.01 -6.63 2.63
C GLY A 207 -20.83 -6.92 4.12
N ALA A 208 -20.98 -5.89 4.96
CA ALA A 208 -20.78 -5.98 6.41
C ALA A 208 -21.59 -7.11 7.08
N LYS A 209 -22.87 -7.23 6.74
CA LYS A 209 -23.74 -8.30 7.26
C LYS A 209 -23.26 -9.70 6.87
N ALA A 210 -22.85 -9.88 5.61
CA ALA A 210 -22.33 -11.16 5.16
C ALA A 210 -21.03 -11.52 5.88
N ALA A 211 -20.15 -10.55 6.11
CA ALA A 211 -18.91 -10.75 6.85
C ALA A 211 -19.15 -11.10 8.32
N GLU A 212 -20.11 -10.46 8.99
CA GLU A 212 -20.48 -10.79 10.37
C GLU A 212 -20.98 -12.24 10.49
N GLU A 213 -21.89 -12.64 9.59
CA GLU A 213 -22.44 -14.00 9.60
C GLU A 213 -21.39 -15.07 9.21
N LEU A 214 -20.45 -14.74 8.31
CA LEU A 214 -19.30 -15.59 7.99
C LEU A 214 -18.35 -15.73 9.19
N SER A 215 -18.06 -14.63 9.88
CA SER A 215 -17.20 -14.60 11.06
C SER A 215 -17.78 -15.43 12.20
N ALA A 216 -19.10 -15.36 12.43
CA ALA A 216 -19.80 -16.21 13.40
C ALA A 216 -19.67 -17.71 13.08
N GLY A 217 -19.47 -18.06 11.80
CA GLY A 217 -19.18 -19.42 11.34
C GLY A 217 -17.69 -19.78 11.29
N GLY A 218 -16.79 -18.94 11.82
CA GLY A 218 -15.35 -19.15 11.82
C GLY A 218 -14.63 -18.75 10.53
N VAL A 219 -15.32 -18.11 9.58
CA VAL A 219 -14.77 -17.67 8.29
C VAL A 219 -14.42 -16.18 8.38
N ASN A 220 -13.18 -15.87 8.75
CA ASN A 220 -12.74 -14.49 9.03
C ASN A 220 -11.90 -13.89 7.92
N THR A 221 -11.13 -14.73 7.24
CA THR A 221 -10.18 -14.32 6.20
C THR A 221 -10.59 -14.79 4.81
N ILE A 222 -9.99 -14.20 3.78
CA ILE A 222 -10.15 -14.65 2.39
C ILE A 222 -9.74 -16.13 2.26
N ASP A 223 -8.65 -16.53 2.93
CA ASP A 223 -8.16 -17.92 2.96
C ASP A 223 -9.20 -18.88 3.57
N ASP A 224 -9.80 -18.50 4.71
CA ASP A 224 -10.85 -19.29 5.35
C ASP A 224 -12.03 -19.48 4.38
N LEU A 225 -12.45 -18.40 3.69
CA LEU A 225 -13.57 -18.46 2.76
C LEU A 225 -13.26 -19.35 1.55
N ILE A 226 -12.05 -19.27 1.01
CA ILE A 226 -11.60 -20.10 -0.13
C ILE A 226 -11.61 -21.59 0.25
N ARG A 227 -11.16 -21.91 1.47
CA ARG A 227 -10.97 -23.28 1.97
C ARG A 227 -12.19 -23.87 2.69
N ALA A 228 -13.20 -23.06 3.01
CA ALA A 228 -14.39 -23.51 3.70
C ALA A 228 -15.08 -24.66 2.95
N THR A 229 -15.31 -25.77 3.65
CA THR A 229 -15.99 -26.97 3.12
C THR A 229 -17.48 -26.98 3.44
N ASN A 230 -17.88 -26.38 4.57
CA ASN A 230 -19.25 -26.37 5.07
C ASN A 230 -19.83 -24.96 5.09
N LEU A 231 -19.89 -24.31 3.93
CA LEU A 231 -20.38 -22.95 3.80
C LEU A 231 -21.90 -22.92 3.54
N PRO A 232 -22.69 -22.11 4.27
CA PRO A 232 -24.11 -21.93 3.97
C PRO A 232 -24.35 -21.56 2.51
N LEU A 233 -25.40 -22.12 1.89
CA LEU A 233 -25.69 -21.99 0.45
C LEU A 233 -25.63 -20.53 -0.04
N LYS A 234 -26.18 -19.60 0.75
CA LYS A 234 -26.20 -18.16 0.44
C LYS A 234 -24.82 -17.51 0.29
N TYR A 235 -23.76 -18.11 0.84
CA TYR A 235 -22.40 -17.58 0.80
C TYR A 235 -21.46 -18.32 -0.16
N GLN A 236 -21.88 -19.45 -0.74
CA GLN A 236 -21.08 -20.18 -1.73
C GLN A 236 -20.71 -19.30 -2.94
N LYS A 237 -21.59 -18.37 -3.33
CA LYS A 237 -21.28 -17.37 -4.35
C LYS A 237 -20.05 -16.51 -4.00
N HIS A 238 -19.86 -16.14 -2.74
CA HIS A 238 -18.70 -15.34 -2.31
C HIS A 238 -17.43 -16.17 -2.30
N GLN A 239 -17.51 -17.47 -2.00
CA GLN A 239 -16.37 -18.38 -2.17
C GLN A 239 -15.94 -18.49 -3.62
N VAL A 240 -16.88 -18.58 -4.58
CA VAL A 240 -16.56 -18.57 -6.01
C VAL A 240 -15.88 -17.26 -6.42
N VAL A 241 -16.44 -16.12 -5.99
CA VAL A 241 -15.84 -14.81 -6.25
C VAL A 241 -14.45 -14.70 -5.64
N ALA A 242 -14.24 -15.14 -4.40
CA ALA A 242 -12.93 -15.13 -3.76
C ALA A 242 -11.90 -15.98 -4.53
N ARG A 243 -12.27 -17.18 -4.98
CA ARG A 243 -11.40 -18.05 -5.78
C ARG A 243 -11.02 -17.41 -7.12
N GLN A 244 -11.95 -16.70 -7.75
CA GLN A 244 -11.68 -15.98 -8.99
C GLN A 244 -10.81 -14.73 -8.76
N GLN A 245 -11.17 -13.91 -7.78
CA GLN A 245 -10.49 -12.64 -7.48
C GLN A 245 -9.05 -12.84 -7.01
N TYR A 246 -8.78 -13.89 -6.26
CA TYR A 246 -7.47 -14.19 -5.68
C TYR A 246 -6.79 -15.41 -6.33
N GLN A 247 -7.17 -15.72 -7.57
CA GLN A 247 -6.57 -16.82 -8.33
C GLN A 247 -5.05 -16.65 -8.42
N GLY A 248 -4.32 -17.76 -8.21
CA GLY A 248 -2.85 -17.79 -8.25
C GLY A 248 -2.15 -17.43 -6.93
N LEU A 249 -2.90 -17.23 -5.84
CA LEU A 249 -2.35 -16.96 -4.50
C LEU A 249 -2.48 -18.12 -3.49
N TYR A 250 -3.24 -19.17 -3.80
CA TYR A 250 -3.58 -20.29 -2.89
C TYR A 250 -3.37 -21.68 -3.47
#